data_AF-L5MA81-F1
#
_entry.id   AF-L5MA81-F1
#
_cell.length_a   1.000
_cell.length_b   1.000
_cell.length_c   1.000
_cell.angle_alpha   90.00
_cell.angle_beta   90.00
_cell.angle_gamma   90.00
#
_symmetry.space_group_name_H-M   'P 1'
#
loop_
_entity.id
_entity.type
_entity.pdbx_description
1 polymer ?
#
loop_
_entity_poly.entity_id
_entity_poly.type
_entity_poly.pdbx_seq_one_letter_code
_entity_poly.pdbx_strand_id
1 'polypeptide(L)'
;MVADLGVLASRHQAFCQALPRVSPFYAVKCNSSPLVLRVLAALGTGFDCASQPVSHLQYAARHGVQLLTFDSEEELTKVAQHHPGARLVLRLWTEDSQSLIPMSAKFGARLELCGHLLKSARDLGLAVVGTSFHVGSGCQNPHSFAQAIADCRRVFEMGRGVGHDMSLLDIGGGFPGVEGSELEFEEV
;
A
#
# COMPACT_ATOMS: atom_id res chain seq x y z
N MET A 1 -19.29 -14.45 18.81
CA MET A 1 -19.11 -14.13 17.38
C MET A 1 -18.69 -15.41 16.68
N VAL A 2 -19.40 -15.82 15.62
CA VAL A 2 -19.02 -16.96 14.77
C VAL A 2 -18.35 -16.37 13.53
N ALA A 3 -17.17 -16.86 13.16
CA ALA A 3 -16.46 -16.44 11.96
C ALA A 3 -16.39 -17.61 10.99
N ASP A 4 -16.94 -17.42 9.79
CA ASP A 4 -16.88 -18.42 8.73
C ASP A 4 -15.56 -18.27 7.95
N LEU A 5 -14.66 -19.22 8.15
CA LEU A 5 -13.37 -19.25 7.44
C LEU A 5 -13.52 -19.67 5.97
N GLY A 6 -14.63 -20.31 5.59
CA GLY A 6 -14.96 -20.62 4.20
C GLY A 6 -15.19 -19.36 3.38
N VAL A 7 -15.86 -18.36 3.95
CA VAL A 7 -16.05 -17.05 3.30
C VAL A 7 -14.71 -16.37 3.03
N LEU A 8 -13.76 -16.47 3.97
CA LEU A 8 -12.42 -15.90 3.80
C LEU A 8 -11.66 -16.54 2.64
N ALA A 9 -11.70 -17.87 2.53
CA ALA A 9 -11.06 -18.60 1.44
C ALA A 9 -11.72 -18.30 0.08
N SER A 10 -13.05 -18.27 0.01
CA SER A 10 -13.79 -17.93 -1.22
C SER A 10 -13.46 -16.52 -1.70
N ARG A 11 -13.37 -15.54 -0.79
CA ARG A 11 -12.99 -14.16 -1.14
C ARG A 11 -11.56 -14.04 -1.64
N HIS A 12 -10.63 -14.77 -1.02
CA HIS A 12 -9.25 -14.83 -1.51
C HIS A 12 -9.20 -15.36 -2.94
N GLN A 13 -9.94 -16.45 -3.23
CA GLN A 13 -10.01 -17.02 -4.57
C GLN A 13 -10.63 -16.04 -5.58
N ALA A 14 -11.75 -15.40 -5.23
CA ALA A 14 -12.39 -14.40 -6.08
C ALA A 14 -11.43 -13.25 -6.42
N PHE A 15 -10.68 -12.74 -5.43
CA PHE A 15 -9.68 -11.69 -5.65
C PHE A 15 -8.60 -12.14 -6.64
N CYS A 16 -8.01 -13.33 -6.44
CA CYS A 16 -6.98 -13.85 -7.34
C CYS A 16 -7.50 -14.11 -8.76
N GLN A 17 -8.78 -14.46 -8.91
CA GLN A 17 -9.41 -14.66 -10.22
C GLN A 17 -9.67 -13.34 -10.95
N ALA A 18 -10.18 -12.33 -10.25
CA ALA A 18 -10.47 -11.02 -10.84
C ALA A 18 -9.19 -10.23 -11.15
N LEU A 19 -8.17 -10.32 -10.29
CA LEU A 19 -6.93 -9.55 -10.40
C LEU A 19 -5.70 -10.48 -10.48
N PRO A 20 -5.53 -11.27 -11.57
CA PRO A 20 -4.50 -12.31 -11.66
C PRO A 20 -3.05 -11.76 -11.69
N ARG A 21 -2.90 -10.45 -11.89
CA ARG A 21 -1.59 -9.76 -11.90
C ARG A 21 -1.28 -9.05 -10.58
N VAL A 22 -2.19 -9.10 -9.61
CA VAL A 22 -2.06 -8.41 -8.32
C VAL A 22 -1.93 -9.45 -7.21
N SER A 23 -0.83 -9.38 -6.47
CA SER A 23 -0.65 -10.23 -5.29
C SER A 23 -1.32 -9.58 -4.08
N PRO A 24 -2.23 -10.25 -3.36
CA PRO A 24 -2.89 -9.67 -2.20
C PRO A 24 -1.95 -9.56 -1.01
N PHE A 25 -1.97 -8.42 -0.33
CA PHE A 25 -1.37 -8.19 0.99
C PHE A 25 -2.47 -7.75 1.95
N TYR A 26 -2.77 -8.57 2.96
CA TYR A 26 -3.87 -8.33 3.87
C TYR A 26 -3.53 -7.24 4.89
N ALA A 27 -4.36 -6.19 4.97
CA ALA A 27 -4.23 -5.15 5.98
C ALA A 27 -4.61 -5.68 7.38
N VAL A 28 -3.59 -6.00 8.19
CA VAL A 28 -3.77 -6.65 9.51
C VAL A 28 -4.61 -5.81 10.47
N LYS A 29 -4.60 -4.48 10.30
CA LYS A 29 -5.42 -3.54 11.09
C LYS A 29 -6.93 -3.77 10.95
N CYS A 30 -7.40 -4.42 9.88
CA CYS A 30 -8.82 -4.69 9.65
C CYS A 30 -9.35 -5.79 10.60
N ASN A 31 -8.58 -6.87 10.78
CA ASN A 31 -8.86 -7.92 11.76
C ASN A 31 -7.58 -8.71 12.06
N SER A 32 -7.01 -8.51 13.25
CA SER A 32 -5.75 -9.14 13.68
C SER A 32 -5.93 -10.51 14.35
N SER A 33 -7.10 -11.14 14.19
CA SER A 33 -7.36 -12.49 14.71
C SER A 33 -6.31 -13.49 14.21
N PRO A 34 -5.60 -14.22 15.11
CA PRO A 34 -4.60 -15.20 14.71
C PRO A 34 -5.13 -16.28 13.77
N LEU A 35 -6.42 -16.64 13.87
CA LEU A 35 -7.03 -17.62 12.97
C LEU A 35 -7.19 -17.07 11.55
N VAL A 36 -7.63 -15.81 11.41
CA VAL A 36 -7.73 -15.13 10.11
C VAL A 36 -6.34 -15.04 9.46
N LEU A 37 -5.35 -14.58 10.23
CA LEU A 37 -3.98 -14.45 9.74
C LEU A 37 -3.37 -15.80 9.34
N ARG A 38 -3.61 -16.87 10.11
CA ARG A 38 -3.12 -18.22 9.77
C ARG A 38 -3.74 -18.75 8.48
N VAL A 39 -5.05 -18.55 8.28
CA VAL A 39 -5.72 -18.99 7.06
C VAL A 39 -5.19 -18.23 5.85
N LEU A 40 -5.08 -16.91 5.92
CA LEU A 40 -4.54 -16.10 4.82
C LEU A 40 -3.08 -16.42 4.51
N ALA A 41 -2.26 -16.65 5.55
CA ALA A 41 -0.89 -17.11 5.37
C ALA A 41 -0.83 -18.47 4.65
N ALA A 42 -1.70 -19.41 5.02
CA ALA A 42 -1.79 -20.72 4.37
C ALA A 42 -2.27 -20.64 2.91
N LEU A 43 -3.05 -19.61 2.56
CA LEU A 43 -3.49 -19.31 1.20
C LEU A 43 -2.43 -18.55 0.37
N GLY A 44 -1.32 -18.13 0.98
CA GLY A 44 -0.22 -17.43 0.30
C GLY A 44 -0.37 -15.91 0.23
N THR A 45 -1.28 -15.32 1.00
CA THR A 45 -1.43 -13.87 1.11
C THR A 45 -0.24 -13.24 1.85
N GLY A 46 0.25 -12.08 1.37
CA GLY A 46 1.15 -11.22 2.13
C GLY A 46 0.42 -10.45 3.23
N PHE A 47 1.13 -9.61 3.99
CA PHE A 47 0.53 -8.80 5.06
C PHE A 47 1.00 -7.34 5.01
N ASP A 48 0.05 -6.42 5.05
CA ASP A 48 0.28 -4.99 5.29
C ASP A 48 0.19 -4.70 6.80
N CYS A 49 1.29 -4.21 7.35
CA CYS A 49 1.48 -3.97 8.77
C CYS A 49 1.85 -2.49 9.01
N ALA A 50 1.05 -1.81 9.83
CA ALA A 50 1.31 -0.40 10.15
C ALA A 50 2.37 -0.25 11.26
N SER A 51 3.38 0.59 11.02
CA SER A 51 4.38 1.00 12.01
C SER A 51 4.44 2.53 12.11
N GLN A 52 4.50 3.08 13.31
CA GLN A 52 4.56 4.54 13.55
C GLN A 52 5.83 5.00 14.28
N PRO A 53 6.32 4.34 15.34
CA PRO A 53 7.51 4.81 16.05
C PRO A 53 8.82 4.24 15.48
N VAL A 54 9.93 4.96 15.71
CA VAL A 54 11.30 4.54 15.34
C VAL A 54 11.67 3.15 15.88
N SER A 55 11.19 2.78 17.07
CA SER A 55 11.41 1.45 17.64
C SER A 55 10.85 0.33 16.75
N HIS A 56 9.77 0.58 16.00
CA HIS A 56 9.22 -0.38 15.06
C HIS A 56 10.05 -0.48 13.79
N LEU A 57 10.66 0.61 13.32
CA LEU A 57 11.62 0.57 12.20
C LEU A 57 12.84 -0.30 12.55
N GLN A 58 13.39 -0.11 13.75
CA GLN A 58 14.50 -0.91 14.25
C GLN A 58 14.11 -2.38 14.41
N TYR A 59 12.90 -2.65 14.91
CA TYR A 59 12.37 -4.00 15.02
C TYR A 59 12.24 -4.66 13.63
N ALA A 60 11.64 -3.95 12.67
CA ALA A 60 11.50 -4.40 11.29
C ALA A 60 12.87 -4.75 10.66
N ALA A 61 13.87 -3.87 10.84
CA ALA A 61 15.22 -4.11 10.35
C ALA A 61 15.86 -5.38 10.96
N ARG A 62 15.74 -5.57 12.28
CA ARG A 62 16.27 -6.75 12.98
C ARG A 62 15.61 -8.06 12.56
N HIS A 63 14.37 -8.01 12.07
CA HIS A 63 13.60 -9.18 11.65
C HIS A 63 13.51 -9.33 10.13
N GLY A 64 14.31 -8.58 9.37
CA GLY A 64 14.41 -8.73 7.92
C GLY A 64 13.20 -8.23 7.12
N VAL A 65 12.35 -7.39 7.73
CA VAL A 65 11.26 -6.72 7.00
C VAL A 65 11.87 -5.55 6.21
N GLN A 66 12.00 -5.71 4.90
CA GLN A 66 12.75 -4.77 4.05
C GLN A 66 11.88 -3.76 3.31
N LEU A 67 10.62 -4.08 3.01
CA LEU A 67 9.74 -3.19 2.25
C LEU A 67 9.01 -2.25 3.20
N LEU A 68 9.17 -0.93 3.01
CA LEU A 68 8.51 0.09 3.82
C LEU A 68 7.87 1.15 2.93
N THR A 69 6.77 1.74 3.39
CA THR A 69 6.16 2.92 2.75
C THR A 69 6.67 4.21 3.38
N PHE A 70 6.69 5.29 2.60
CA PHE A 70 6.91 6.64 3.12
C PHE A 70 6.12 7.67 2.30
N ASP A 71 5.83 8.83 2.89
CA ASP A 71 5.22 9.97 2.20
C ASP A 71 5.83 11.33 2.57
N SER A 72 6.90 11.34 3.38
CA SER A 72 7.55 12.58 3.86
C SER A 72 9.07 12.47 4.01
N GLU A 73 9.75 13.62 4.04
CA GLU A 73 11.21 13.69 4.29
C GLU A 73 11.60 13.27 5.70
N GLU A 74 10.73 13.50 6.69
CA GLU A 74 10.97 13.06 8.07
C GLU A 74 11.09 11.53 8.13
N GLU A 75 10.25 10.81 7.39
CA GLU A 75 10.33 9.35 7.28
C GLU A 75 11.61 8.90 6.57
N LEU A 76 12.01 9.56 5.49
CA LEU A 76 13.29 9.27 4.84
C LEU A 76 14.47 9.41 5.81
N THR A 77 14.46 10.47 6.61
CA THR A 77 15.51 10.71 7.62
C THR A 77 15.53 9.60 8.67
N LYS A 78 14.35 9.19 9.18
CA LYS A 78 14.23 8.08 10.14
C LYS A 78 14.71 6.75 9.55
N VAL A 79 14.37 6.46 8.29
CA VAL A 79 14.81 5.24 7.60
C VAL A 79 16.32 5.26 7.38
N ALA A 80 16.90 6.35 6.90
CA ALA A 80 18.35 6.48 6.70
C ALA A 80 19.14 6.19 7.99
N GLN A 81 18.62 6.60 9.14
CA GLN A 81 19.28 6.40 10.43
C GLN A 81 19.09 5.00 11.03
N HIS A 82 17.95 4.34 10.78
CA HIS A 82 17.56 3.15 11.54
C HIS A 82 17.33 1.89 10.70
N HIS A 83 17.11 2.04 9.39
CA HIS A 83 16.91 0.94 8.45
C HIS A 83 17.38 1.32 7.02
N PRO A 84 18.67 1.69 6.84
CA PRO A 84 19.18 2.18 5.55
C PRO A 84 19.14 1.13 4.41
N GLY A 85 19.02 -0.15 4.75
CA GLY A 85 18.86 -1.24 3.77
C GLY A 85 17.42 -1.49 3.33
N ALA A 86 16.46 -0.68 3.79
CA ALA A 86 15.08 -0.81 3.38
C ALA A 86 14.88 -0.45 1.90
N ARG A 87 13.91 -1.13 1.28
CA ARG A 87 13.36 -0.82 -0.03
C ARG A 87 12.10 0.02 0.19
N LEU A 88 12.08 1.22 -0.37
CA LEU A 88 11.03 2.19 -0.10
C LEU A 88 9.99 2.27 -1.21
N VAL A 89 8.74 2.45 -0.80
CA VAL A 89 7.58 2.63 -1.67
C VAL A 89 6.97 3.99 -1.35
N LEU A 90 6.98 4.90 -2.31
CA LEU A 90 6.44 6.25 -2.12
C LEU A 90 4.91 6.21 -2.19
N ARG A 91 4.23 6.55 -1.09
CA ARG A 91 2.78 6.61 -1.04
C ARG A 91 2.28 7.94 -1.59
N LEU A 92 1.44 7.87 -2.62
CA LEU A 92 0.81 9.04 -3.23
C LEU A 92 -0.48 9.42 -2.51
N TRP A 93 -0.73 10.72 -2.48
CA TRP A 93 -2.03 11.27 -2.15
C TRP A 93 -3.01 10.99 -3.29
N THR A 94 -4.24 10.62 -2.97
CA THR A 94 -5.33 10.45 -3.92
C THR A 94 -6.55 11.22 -3.46
N GLU A 95 -7.29 11.80 -4.38
CA GLU A 95 -8.59 12.40 -4.10
C GLU A 95 -9.57 11.30 -3.68
N ASP A 96 -10.08 11.40 -2.45
CA ASP A 96 -10.92 10.38 -1.81
C ASP A 96 -12.21 10.96 -1.21
N SER A 97 -12.59 12.17 -1.65
CA SER A 97 -13.87 12.82 -1.27
C SER A 97 -15.12 11.99 -1.55
N GLN A 98 -15.02 10.95 -2.39
CA GLN A 98 -16.09 10.00 -2.71
C GLN A 98 -15.96 8.65 -1.98
N SER A 99 -15.08 8.55 -0.97
CA SER A 99 -14.95 7.36 -0.13
C SER A 99 -15.75 7.50 1.17
N LEU A 100 -16.17 6.37 1.75
CA LEU A 100 -16.86 6.36 3.04
C LEU A 100 -15.95 6.79 4.19
N ILE A 101 -14.64 6.52 4.07
CA ILE A 101 -13.63 6.90 5.06
C ILE A 101 -12.42 7.50 4.33
N PRO A 102 -12.37 8.84 4.23
CA PRO A 102 -11.22 9.54 3.65
C PRO A 102 -9.94 9.30 4.46
N MET A 103 -8.87 8.90 3.79
CA MET A 103 -7.52 8.70 4.32
C MET A 103 -6.51 9.76 3.84
N SER A 104 -6.84 10.48 2.77
CA SER A 104 -5.97 11.46 2.08
C SER A 104 -5.74 12.74 2.90
N ALA A 105 -6.63 13.04 3.85
CA ALA A 105 -6.47 14.18 4.77
C ALA A 105 -5.25 14.06 5.70
N LYS A 106 -4.64 12.87 5.82
CA LYS A 106 -3.51 12.60 6.73
C LYS A 106 -2.30 11.95 6.07
N PHE A 107 -2.45 11.32 4.90
CA PHE A 107 -1.40 10.49 4.30
C PHE A 107 -1.29 10.69 2.79
N GLY A 108 -0.08 10.50 2.29
CA GLY A 108 0.26 10.55 0.87
C GLY A 108 0.92 11.85 0.44
N ALA A 109 1.94 11.72 -0.40
CA ALA A 109 2.62 12.85 -1.01
C ALA A 109 1.83 13.39 -2.21
N ARG A 110 1.70 14.72 -2.32
CA ARG A 110 1.15 15.34 -3.53
C ARG A 110 2.09 15.09 -4.70
N LEU A 111 1.54 14.93 -5.90
CA LEU A 111 2.29 14.65 -7.12
C LEU A 111 3.44 15.65 -7.36
N GLU A 112 3.19 16.92 -7.06
CA GLU A 112 4.16 18.03 -7.19
C GLU A 112 5.38 17.87 -6.27
N LEU A 113 5.22 17.22 -5.10
CA LEU A 113 6.29 17.00 -4.12
C LEU A 113 7.05 15.69 -4.37
N CYS A 114 6.49 14.77 -5.15
CA CYS A 114 7.07 13.43 -5.34
C CYS A 114 8.47 13.47 -5.96
N GLY A 115 8.71 14.37 -6.92
CA GLY A 115 10.03 14.56 -7.52
C GLY A 115 11.09 14.98 -6.49
N HIS A 116 10.70 15.85 -5.54
CA HIS A 116 11.59 16.26 -4.46
C HIS A 116 11.90 15.09 -3.53
N LEU A 117 10.88 14.35 -3.07
CA LEU A 117 11.05 13.19 -2.19
C LEU A 117 11.93 12.10 -2.80
N LEU A 118 11.75 11.81 -4.10
CA LEU A 118 12.58 10.85 -4.83
C LEU A 118 14.05 11.28 -4.88
N LYS A 119 14.30 12.57 -5.09
CA LYS A 119 15.66 13.14 -5.05
C LYS A 119 16.26 13.05 -3.63
N SER A 120 15.52 13.47 -2.61
CA SER A 120 15.98 13.40 -1.22
C SER A 120 16.30 11.96 -0.80
N ALA A 121 15.48 10.98 -1.21
CA ALA A 121 15.78 9.56 -0.96
C ALA A 121 17.10 9.14 -1.63
N ARG A 122 17.34 9.58 -2.87
CA ARG A 122 18.59 9.29 -3.58
C ARG A 122 19.80 9.94 -2.90
N ASP A 123 19.68 11.20 -2.50
CA ASP A 123 20.75 11.95 -1.82
C ASP A 123 21.11 11.32 -0.45
N LEU A 124 20.12 10.69 0.21
CA LEU A 124 20.31 9.91 1.44
C LEU A 124 20.83 8.48 1.21
N GLY A 125 21.02 8.05 -0.04
CA GLY A 125 21.46 6.70 -0.38
C GLY A 125 20.41 5.62 -0.20
N LEU A 126 19.12 5.98 -0.12
CA LEU A 126 18.00 5.06 0.04
C LEU A 126 17.48 4.57 -1.31
N ALA A 127 17.07 3.30 -1.37
CA ALA A 127 16.50 2.70 -2.57
C ALA A 127 14.98 2.84 -2.60
N VAL A 128 14.46 3.67 -3.51
CA VAL A 128 13.02 3.68 -3.82
C VAL A 128 12.76 2.67 -4.93
N VAL A 129 11.80 1.78 -4.73
CA VAL A 129 11.52 0.67 -5.66
C VAL A 129 10.12 0.73 -6.27
N GLY A 130 9.31 1.69 -5.86
CA GLY A 130 7.91 1.71 -6.25
C GLY A 130 7.09 2.85 -5.69
N THR A 131 5.81 2.81 -6.03
CA THR A 131 4.80 3.72 -5.50
C THR A 131 3.61 2.95 -4.98
N SER A 132 2.90 3.55 -4.03
CA SER A 132 1.63 3.04 -3.53
C SER A 132 0.56 4.13 -3.53
N PHE A 133 -0.70 3.75 -3.49
CA PHE A 133 -1.80 4.66 -3.23
C PHE A 133 -2.91 3.94 -2.46
N HIS A 134 -3.94 4.68 -2.03
CA HIS A 134 -5.12 4.09 -1.41
C HIS A 134 -6.33 5.00 -1.64
N VAL A 135 -7.26 4.60 -2.51
CA VAL A 135 -8.41 5.43 -2.94
C VAL A 135 -9.47 5.67 -1.85
N GLY A 136 -9.30 5.05 -0.69
CA GLY A 136 -10.20 5.16 0.47
C GLY A 136 -11.09 3.93 0.61
N SER A 137 -11.56 3.67 1.83
CA SER A 137 -12.42 2.51 2.09
C SER A 137 -13.83 2.74 1.54
N GLY A 138 -14.35 1.77 0.77
CA GLY A 138 -15.68 1.89 0.15
C GLY A 138 -15.70 2.92 -0.97
N CYS A 139 -14.67 2.90 -1.83
CA CYS A 139 -14.61 3.78 -2.99
C CYS A 139 -15.78 3.43 -3.94
N GLN A 140 -16.61 4.42 -4.26
CA GLN A 140 -17.77 4.25 -5.14
C GLN A 140 -17.48 4.63 -6.60
N ASN A 141 -16.23 5.00 -6.92
CA ASN A 141 -15.85 5.51 -8.23
C ASN A 141 -14.59 4.79 -8.76
N PRO A 142 -14.75 3.83 -9.69
CA PRO A 142 -13.63 3.12 -10.32
C PRO A 142 -12.62 4.06 -10.99
N HIS A 143 -13.04 5.25 -11.45
CA HIS A 143 -12.12 6.22 -12.07
C HIS A 143 -11.04 6.71 -11.11
N SER A 144 -11.26 6.66 -9.79
CA SER A 144 -10.26 7.01 -8.79
C SER A 144 -9.04 6.07 -8.84
N PHE A 145 -9.25 4.77 -9.07
CA PHE A 145 -8.16 3.82 -9.27
C PHE A 145 -7.39 4.13 -10.56
N ALA A 146 -8.11 4.35 -11.66
CA ALA A 146 -7.49 4.64 -12.95
C ALA A 146 -6.61 5.90 -12.89
N GLN A 147 -7.10 6.97 -12.25
CA GLN A 147 -6.35 8.21 -12.05
C GLN A 147 -5.13 7.99 -11.16
N ALA A 148 -5.27 7.29 -10.04
CA ALA A 148 -4.15 7.00 -9.14
C ALA A 148 -3.06 6.15 -9.80
N ILE A 149 -3.44 5.18 -10.64
CA ILE A 149 -2.49 4.38 -11.44
C ILE A 149 -1.77 5.27 -12.46
N ALA A 150 -2.48 6.19 -13.12
CA ALA A 150 -1.86 7.14 -14.05
C ALA A 150 -0.84 8.05 -13.35
N ASP A 151 -1.16 8.54 -12.15
CA ASP A 151 -0.24 9.36 -11.35
C ASP A 151 0.97 8.55 -10.85
N CYS A 152 0.75 7.30 -10.41
CA CYS A 152 1.84 6.37 -10.11
C CYS A 152 2.77 6.19 -11.32
N ARG A 153 2.23 6.07 -12.54
CA ARG A 153 3.07 5.95 -13.73
C ARG A 153 3.95 7.18 -13.93
N ARG A 154 3.44 8.39 -13.69
CA ARG A 154 4.25 9.63 -13.77
C ARG A 154 5.38 9.62 -12.75
N VAL A 155 5.09 9.18 -11.53
CA VAL A 155 6.10 9.09 -10.46
C VAL A 155 7.14 7.99 -10.73
N PHE A 156 6.75 6.89 -11.38
CA PHE A 156 7.68 5.88 -11.88
C PHE A 156 8.71 6.47 -12.85
N GLU A 157 8.27 7.30 -13.80
CA GLU A 157 9.18 7.97 -14.74
C GLU A 157 10.09 8.98 -14.01
N MET A 158 9.56 9.73 -13.04
CA MET A 158 10.37 10.62 -12.20
C MET A 158 11.45 9.85 -11.42
N GLY A 159 11.08 8.73 -10.80
CA GLY A 159 11.98 7.90 -10.01
C GLY A 159 13.12 7.33 -10.86
N ARG A 160 12.79 6.81 -12.05
CA ARG A 160 13.77 6.35 -13.03
C ARG A 160 14.70 7.47 -13.50
N GLY A 161 14.17 8.67 -13.73
CA GLY A 161 14.97 9.85 -14.11
C GLY A 161 16.00 10.27 -13.05
N VAL A 162 15.71 10.01 -11.77
CA VAL A 162 16.63 10.25 -10.63
C VAL A 162 17.55 9.04 -10.36
N GLY A 163 17.32 7.91 -11.05
CA GLY A 163 18.15 6.70 -10.99
C GLY A 163 17.65 5.62 -10.03
N HIS A 164 16.39 5.65 -9.61
CA HIS A 164 15.76 4.58 -8.83
C HIS A 164 15.27 3.44 -9.72
N ASP A 165 15.38 2.20 -9.24
CA ASP A 165 14.89 1.01 -9.94
C ASP A 165 13.43 0.72 -9.60
N MET A 166 12.54 1.41 -10.30
CA MET A 166 11.09 1.36 -10.08
C MET A 166 10.46 0.10 -10.69
N SER A 167 10.01 -0.82 -9.83
CA SER A 167 9.51 -2.16 -10.17
C SER A 167 8.25 -2.59 -9.41
N LEU A 168 7.83 -1.85 -8.38
CA LEU A 168 6.69 -2.22 -7.52
C LEU A 168 5.57 -1.17 -7.56
N LEU A 169 4.36 -1.60 -7.88
CA LEU A 169 3.14 -0.79 -7.73
C LEU A 169 2.23 -1.48 -6.72
N ASP A 170 1.88 -0.76 -5.66
CA ASP A 170 0.90 -1.17 -4.68
C ASP A 170 -0.39 -0.34 -4.86
N ILE A 171 -1.48 -1.01 -5.23
CA ILE A 171 -2.77 -0.36 -5.52
C ILE A 171 -3.61 -0.14 -4.26
N GLY A 172 -3.09 -0.51 -3.09
CA GLY A 172 -3.75 -0.34 -1.80
C GLY A 172 -5.03 -1.17 -1.66
N GLY A 173 -6.01 -0.58 -0.98
CA GLY A 173 -7.30 -1.17 -0.71
C GLY A 173 -8.44 -0.23 -1.09
N GLY A 174 -9.63 -0.53 -0.57
CA GLY A 174 -10.86 0.20 -0.89
C GLY A 174 -11.95 -0.66 -1.51
N PHE A 175 -11.60 -1.88 -1.90
CA PHE A 175 -12.51 -2.89 -2.44
C PHE A 175 -13.68 -3.19 -1.50
N PRO A 176 -14.90 -3.38 -2.04
CA PRO A 176 -16.06 -3.74 -1.24
C PRO A 176 -15.89 -5.13 -0.62
N GLY A 177 -16.36 -5.27 0.62
CA GLY A 177 -16.22 -6.50 1.42
C GLY A 177 -17.55 -7.15 1.80
N VAL A 178 -18.67 -6.68 1.25
CA VAL A 178 -20.03 -7.15 1.55
C VAL A 178 -20.77 -7.27 0.22
N GLU A 179 -21.47 -8.38 -0.01
CA GLU A 179 -22.34 -8.55 -1.18
C GLU A 179 -23.50 -7.55 -1.11
N GLY A 180 -23.88 -6.97 -2.26
CA GLY A 180 -24.93 -5.96 -2.33
C GLY A 180 -24.47 -4.55 -1.98
N SER A 181 -23.17 -4.26 -2.08
CA SER A 181 -22.68 -2.89 -2.05
C SER A 181 -23.10 -2.16 -3.33
N GLU A 182 -23.21 -0.82 -3.28
CA GLU A 182 -23.60 -0.03 -4.46
C GLU A 182 -22.66 -0.21 -5.66
N LEU A 183 -21.41 -0.60 -5.40
CA LEU A 183 -20.43 -1.00 -6.39
C LEU A 183 -19.89 -2.37 -5.98
N GLU A 184 -19.96 -3.37 -6.85
CA GLU A 184 -19.46 -4.72 -6.59
C GLU A 184 -17.95 -4.82 -6.88
N PHE A 185 -17.29 -5.85 -6.34
CA PHE A 185 -15.83 -5.99 -6.46
C PHE A 185 -15.36 -6.11 -7.92
N GLU A 186 -16.13 -6.82 -8.75
CA GLU A 186 -15.84 -7.05 -10.17
C GLU A 186 -16.03 -5.79 -11.03
N GLU A 187 -16.66 -4.74 -10.50
CA GLU A 187 -16.92 -3.48 -11.19
C GLU A 187 -15.86 -2.40 -10.93
N VAL A 188 -14.95 -2.65 -9.99
CA VAL A 188 -13.83 -1.77 -9.58
C VAL A 188 -12.60 -2.01 -10.45
#